data_AF-B4DB68-F1
#
_entry.id   AF-B4DB68-F1
#
_cell.length_a   1.000
_cell.length_b   1.000
_cell.length_c   1.000
_cell.angle_alpha   90.00
_cell.angle_beta   90.00
_cell.angle_gamma   90.00
#
_symmetry.space_group_name_H-M   'P 1'
#
loop_
_entity.id
_entity.type
_entity.pdbx_description
1 polymer ?
#
loop_
_entity_poly.entity_id
_entity_poly.type
_entity_poly.pdbx_seq_one_letter_code
_entity_poly.pdbx_strand_id
1 'polypeptide(L)'
;MDPGLSLTSMNYPPPPPPPEPSGPPPVPARKSYTGLIVACSLIGLVMIVGIVTGVTVFVKQQVVKREEIAKIEKSAAEERVKMADSIRDGNLADGNASLGRIKDQLGQSATHLSGADAAATRAMANYLGKIQANLQNYSTEMDKLMQAKVLSFDISDRATIEQHRQIIRDFLAANAKLIDILQHGEDLLRAELEAEKVPPFNRDQTLQGYQKSQAELRPLQMRVRQCDQTLGESALAVLDLLDKNWGKWERNEASGRLRFQDDATLSSFNDLVKKIQAAAADQEKAQREMIAKVKPTGGH
;
A
#
# COMPACT_ATOMS: atom_id res chain seq x y z
N MET A 1 54.25 60.62 -37.85
CA MET A 1 53.09 60.83 -36.96
C MET A 1 51.93 60.08 -37.58
N ASP A 2 51.55 58.96 -36.98
CA ASP A 2 50.28 58.29 -37.28
C ASP A 2 49.74 57.76 -35.94
N PRO A 3 48.61 58.26 -35.45
CA PRO A 3 48.07 57.92 -34.14
C PRO A 3 47.01 56.82 -34.23
N GLY A 4 46.98 55.96 -33.21
CA GLY A 4 45.73 55.31 -32.77
C GLY A 4 45.49 53.88 -33.24
N LEU A 5 46.14 52.92 -32.60
CA LEU A 5 45.62 51.55 -32.48
C LEU A 5 44.69 51.49 -31.26
N SER A 6 43.38 51.54 -31.52
CA SER A 6 42.34 51.27 -30.52
C SER A 6 42.38 49.80 -30.10
N LEU A 7 42.57 49.56 -28.81
CA LEU A 7 42.41 48.26 -28.17
C LEU A 7 40.93 47.90 -28.11
N THR A 8 40.48 47.07 -29.05
CA THR A 8 39.16 46.42 -29.00
C THR A 8 39.14 45.50 -27.77
N SER A 9 38.35 45.83 -26.75
CA SER A 9 38.21 44.98 -25.57
C SER A 9 37.65 43.62 -25.97
N MET A 10 38.44 42.56 -25.82
CA MET A 10 37.96 41.20 -25.96
C MET A 10 36.89 40.94 -24.90
N ASN A 11 35.65 40.79 -25.35
CA ASN A 11 34.51 40.43 -24.53
C ASN A 11 34.63 38.94 -24.18
N TYR A 12 35.38 38.62 -23.12
CA TYR A 12 35.46 37.24 -22.64
C TYR A 12 34.12 36.87 -22.01
N PRO A 13 33.50 35.75 -22.41
CA PRO A 13 32.31 35.25 -21.73
C PRO A 13 32.66 35.02 -20.25
N PRO A 14 31.73 35.32 -19.32
CA PRO A 14 31.95 35.08 -17.91
C PRO A 14 32.27 33.59 -17.70
N PRO A 15 33.17 33.26 -16.76
CA PRO A 15 33.50 31.88 -16.45
C PRO A 15 32.22 31.13 -16.06
N PRO A 16 32.08 29.85 -16.45
CA PRO A 16 30.94 29.05 -16.05
C PRO A 16 30.83 29.04 -14.52
N PRO A 17 29.61 29.04 -13.97
CA PRO A 17 29.43 28.95 -12.53
C PRO A 17 30.13 27.68 -12.02
N PRO A 18 30.73 27.73 -10.82
CA PRO A 18 31.35 26.55 -10.23
C PRO A 18 30.33 25.41 -10.16
N PRO A 19 30.76 24.14 -10.35
CA PRO A 19 29.87 23.00 -10.22
C PRO A 19 29.20 23.06 -8.85
N GLU A 20 27.86 22.98 -8.82
CA GLU A 20 27.13 22.98 -7.57
C GLU A 20 27.71 21.89 -6.65
N PRO A 21 28.06 22.21 -5.39
CA PRO A 21 28.50 21.19 -4.43
C PRO A 21 27.45 20.08 -4.43
N SER A 22 27.91 18.82 -4.48
CA SER A 22 27.08 17.62 -4.65
C SER A 22 25.85 17.67 -3.74
N GLY A 23 24.77 18.24 -4.29
CA GLY A 23 23.56 18.52 -3.54
C GLY A 23 22.87 17.22 -3.13
N PRO A 24 21.95 17.28 -2.16
CA PRO A 24 21.11 16.14 -1.86
C PRO A 24 20.50 15.57 -3.16
N PRO A 25 20.39 14.23 -3.31
CA PRO A 25 19.68 13.67 -4.44
C PRO A 25 18.29 14.31 -4.50
N PRO A 26 17.80 14.65 -5.71
CA PRO A 26 16.49 15.27 -5.83
C PRO A 26 15.46 14.38 -5.13
N VAL A 27 14.64 14.99 -4.26
CA VAL A 27 13.46 14.31 -3.74
C VAL A 27 12.68 13.81 -4.96
N PRO A 28 12.30 12.52 -5.02
CA PRO A 28 11.69 11.95 -6.21
C PRO A 28 10.54 12.83 -6.69
N ALA A 29 10.55 13.19 -7.97
CA ALA A 29 9.48 13.99 -8.55
C ALA A 29 8.13 13.29 -8.30
N ARG A 30 7.06 14.07 -8.14
CA ARG A 30 5.69 13.62 -7.80
C ARG A 30 5.20 12.36 -8.55
N LYS A 31 5.69 12.14 -9.78
CA LYS A 31 5.40 10.95 -10.63
C LYS A 31 6.03 9.63 -10.16
N SER A 32 7.00 9.66 -9.24
CA SER A 32 7.65 8.47 -8.68
C SER A 32 6.83 7.82 -7.55
N TYR A 33 5.94 8.56 -6.89
CA TYR A 33 5.11 8.05 -5.81
C TYR A 33 3.78 7.45 -6.29
N THR A 34 3.51 7.49 -7.59
CA THR A 34 2.34 6.84 -8.20
C THR A 34 2.34 5.32 -7.94
N GLY A 35 3.53 4.70 -7.80
CA GLY A 35 3.65 3.29 -7.40
C GLY A 35 3.22 3.01 -5.95
N LEU A 36 3.23 4.01 -5.07
CA LEU A 36 2.83 3.86 -3.66
C LEU A 36 1.30 3.73 -3.49
N ILE A 37 0.53 4.23 -4.45
CA ILE A 37 -0.94 4.17 -4.47
C ILE A 37 -1.44 2.72 -4.64
N VAL A 38 -0.60 1.79 -5.12
CA VAL A 38 -0.99 0.42 -5.49
C VAL A 38 -1.25 -0.52 -4.30
N ALA A 39 -0.99 -0.08 -3.06
CA ALA A 39 -0.84 -0.97 -1.91
C ALA A 39 -2.16 -1.50 -1.29
N CYS A 40 -3.29 -0.78 -1.37
CA CYS A 40 -4.52 -1.18 -0.65
C CYS A 40 -5.31 -2.28 -1.36
N SER A 41 -5.33 -2.29 -2.69
CA SER A 41 -6.12 -3.25 -3.47
C SER A 41 -5.53 -4.68 -3.44
N LEU A 42 -4.25 -4.85 -3.11
CA LEU A 42 -3.57 -6.15 -3.03
C LEU A 42 -4.00 -7.03 -1.85
N ILE A 43 -4.39 -6.45 -0.72
CA ILE A 43 -4.81 -7.23 0.45
C ILE A 43 -6.17 -7.89 0.21
N GLY A 44 -7.12 -7.15 -0.39
CA GLY A 44 -8.43 -7.70 -0.74
C GLY A 44 -8.32 -8.90 -1.67
N LEU A 45 -7.44 -8.81 -2.67
CA LEU A 45 -7.33 -9.73 -3.81
C LEU A 45 -7.04 -11.17 -3.37
N VAL A 46 -6.13 -11.27 -2.42
CA VAL A 46 -5.53 -12.50 -1.94
C VAL A 46 -6.43 -13.20 -0.91
N MET A 47 -7.15 -12.44 -0.09
CA MET A 47 -8.05 -13.00 0.92
C MET A 47 -9.25 -13.70 0.27
N ILE A 48 -9.69 -13.19 -0.88
CA ILE A 48 -10.73 -13.79 -1.74
C ILE A 48 -10.27 -15.15 -2.30
N VAL A 49 -8.97 -15.35 -2.53
CA VAL A 49 -8.44 -16.64 -3.00
C VAL A 49 -8.68 -17.74 -1.96
N GLY A 50 -8.34 -17.47 -0.70
CA GLY A 50 -8.49 -18.45 0.38
C GLY A 50 -9.89 -18.86 0.72
N ILE A 51 -10.78 -17.87 0.76
CA ILE A 51 -12.19 -18.06 1.11
C ILE A 51 -12.86 -19.00 0.10
N VAL A 52 -12.65 -18.77 -1.19
CA VAL A 52 -13.26 -19.58 -2.24
C VAL A 52 -12.67 -21.00 -2.30
N THR A 53 -11.35 -21.15 -2.10
CA THR A 53 -10.74 -22.49 -2.05
C THR A 53 -11.25 -23.29 -0.84
N GLY A 54 -11.46 -22.65 0.31
CA GLY A 54 -12.07 -23.29 1.49
C GLY A 54 -13.50 -23.79 1.22
N VAL A 55 -14.35 -22.93 0.63
CA VAL A 55 -15.73 -23.28 0.26
C VAL A 55 -15.77 -24.45 -0.72
N THR A 56 -14.89 -24.45 -1.71
CA THR A 56 -14.97 -25.39 -2.84
C THR A 56 -14.46 -26.78 -2.50
N VAL A 57 -13.43 -26.89 -1.65
CA VAL A 57 -13.00 -28.18 -1.07
C VAL A 57 -14.12 -28.77 -0.22
N PHE A 58 -14.80 -27.92 0.55
CA PHE A 58 -15.85 -28.34 1.46
C PHE A 58 -17.12 -28.82 0.72
N VAL A 59 -17.67 -28.01 -0.20
CA VAL A 59 -18.97 -28.33 -0.80
C VAL A 59 -18.89 -29.29 -2.00
N LYS A 60 -17.70 -29.58 -2.55
CA LYS A 60 -17.56 -30.66 -3.57
C LYS A 60 -18.08 -32.02 -3.09
N GLN A 61 -18.26 -32.22 -1.78
CA GLN A 61 -18.90 -33.40 -1.21
C GLN A 61 -20.43 -33.44 -1.33
N GLN A 62 -21.12 -32.34 -1.65
CA GLN A 62 -22.58 -32.29 -1.84
C GLN A 62 -22.97 -31.91 -3.28
N VAL A 63 -23.49 -32.89 -4.04
CA VAL A 63 -23.85 -32.74 -5.47
C VAL A 63 -24.94 -31.68 -5.71
N VAL A 64 -25.82 -31.45 -4.73
CA VAL A 64 -27.03 -30.60 -4.87
C VAL A 64 -26.72 -29.10 -4.91
N LYS A 65 -25.54 -28.65 -4.49
CA LYS A 65 -25.25 -27.22 -4.31
C LYS A 65 -24.27 -26.62 -5.32
N ARG A 66 -23.85 -27.39 -6.33
CA ARG A 66 -22.78 -27.03 -7.28
C ARG A 66 -23.01 -25.70 -8.01
N GLU A 67 -24.25 -25.35 -8.31
CA GLU A 67 -24.56 -24.13 -9.07
C GLU A 67 -24.23 -22.86 -8.27
N GLU A 68 -24.63 -22.79 -7.00
CA GLU A 68 -24.36 -21.61 -6.15
C GLU A 68 -22.86 -21.43 -5.89
N ILE A 69 -22.12 -22.53 -5.73
CA ILE A 69 -20.67 -22.46 -5.59
C ILE A 69 -20.00 -22.04 -6.88
N ALA A 70 -20.45 -22.54 -8.04
CA ALA A 70 -19.93 -22.11 -9.32
C ALA A 70 -20.15 -20.61 -9.53
N LYS A 71 -21.28 -20.06 -9.05
CA LYS A 71 -21.52 -18.60 -9.06
C LYS A 71 -20.54 -17.85 -8.16
N ILE A 72 -20.27 -18.34 -6.96
CA ILE A 72 -19.28 -17.76 -6.03
C ILE A 72 -17.88 -17.83 -6.65
N GLU A 73 -17.47 -18.99 -7.16
CA GLU A 73 -16.16 -19.21 -7.81
C GLU A 73 -15.97 -18.28 -8.99
N LYS A 74 -16.97 -18.21 -9.89
CA LYS A 74 -16.93 -17.37 -11.09
C LYS A 74 -16.81 -15.90 -10.73
N SER A 75 -17.66 -15.40 -9.85
CA SER A 75 -17.62 -13.99 -9.46
C SER A 75 -16.33 -13.65 -8.73
N ALA A 76 -15.87 -14.50 -7.82
CA ALA A 76 -14.60 -14.28 -7.15
C ALA A 76 -13.42 -14.31 -8.13
N ALA A 77 -13.45 -15.15 -9.17
CA ALA A 77 -12.43 -15.14 -10.22
C ALA A 77 -12.47 -13.83 -11.04
N GLU A 78 -13.66 -13.38 -11.45
CA GLU A 78 -13.85 -12.11 -12.18
C GLU A 78 -13.39 -10.90 -11.35
N GLU A 79 -13.77 -10.84 -10.08
CA GLU A 79 -13.40 -9.77 -9.17
C GLU A 79 -11.91 -9.80 -8.80
N ARG A 80 -11.28 -10.99 -8.77
CA ARG A 80 -9.81 -11.08 -8.68
C ARG A 80 -9.13 -10.46 -9.89
N VAL A 81 -9.61 -10.71 -11.11
CA VAL A 81 -9.03 -10.10 -12.31
C VAL A 81 -9.17 -8.58 -12.25
N LYS A 82 -10.38 -8.06 -11.95
CA LYS A 82 -10.62 -6.62 -11.80
C LYS A 82 -9.71 -5.98 -10.76
N MET A 83 -9.54 -6.65 -9.62
CA MET A 83 -8.68 -6.14 -8.56
C MET A 83 -7.20 -6.22 -8.95
N ALA A 84 -6.75 -7.27 -9.62
CA ALA A 84 -5.38 -7.36 -10.15
C ALA A 84 -5.07 -6.25 -11.17
N ASP A 85 -6.06 -5.89 -11.99
CA ASP A 85 -5.94 -4.78 -12.93
C ASP A 85 -6.01 -3.43 -12.21
N SER A 86 -6.88 -3.26 -11.20
CA SER A 86 -6.93 -2.03 -10.40
C SER A 86 -5.64 -1.77 -9.63
N ILE A 87 -4.97 -2.82 -9.19
CA ILE A 87 -3.62 -2.76 -8.60
C ILE A 87 -2.64 -2.26 -9.67
N ARG A 88 -2.59 -2.89 -10.84
CA ARG A 88 -1.69 -2.48 -11.93
C ARG A 88 -1.90 -1.01 -12.29
N ASP A 89 -3.15 -0.56 -12.29
CA ASP A 89 -3.55 0.77 -12.74
C ASP A 89 -3.55 1.81 -11.59
N GLY A 90 -3.27 1.39 -10.36
CA GLY A 90 -3.24 2.26 -9.17
C GLY A 90 -4.62 2.78 -8.73
N ASN A 91 -5.71 2.11 -9.09
CA ASN A 91 -7.07 2.50 -8.69
C ASN A 91 -7.53 1.75 -7.43
N LEU A 92 -7.46 2.43 -6.28
CA LEU A 92 -7.82 1.88 -4.97
C LEU A 92 -9.33 1.70 -4.77
N ALA A 93 -10.14 2.59 -5.34
CA ALA A 93 -11.59 2.58 -5.15
C ALA A 93 -12.21 1.28 -5.70
N ASP A 94 -11.71 0.83 -6.85
CA ASP A 94 -12.20 -0.38 -7.51
C ASP A 94 -11.92 -1.65 -6.68
N GLY A 95 -10.76 -1.72 -6.02
CA GLY A 95 -10.39 -2.86 -5.18
C GLY A 95 -11.31 -3.00 -3.96
N ASN A 96 -11.61 -1.88 -3.27
CA ASN A 96 -12.53 -1.91 -2.14
C ASN A 96 -13.97 -2.27 -2.58
N ALA A 97 -14.40 -1.78 -3.75
CA ALA A 97 -15.70 -2.11 -4.32
C ALA A 97 -15.80 -3.60 -4.69
N SER A 98 -14.75 -4.17 -5.28
CA SER A 98 -14.64 -5.61 -5.58
C SER A 98 -14.78 -6.47 -4.32
N LEU A 99 -14.09 -6.10 -3.23
CA LEU A 99 -14.21 -6.81 -1.96
C LEU A 99 -15.64 -6.74 -1.39
N GLY A 100 -16.28 -5.56 -1.48
CA GLY A 100 -17.68 -5.36 -1.10
C GLY A 100 -18.63 -6.27 -1.88
N ARG A 101 -18.49 -6.34 -3.22
CA ARG A 101 -19.31 -7.22 -4.06
C ARG A 101 -19.20 -8.69 -3.69
N ILE A 102 -18.00 -9.17 -3.37
CA ILE A 102 -17.79 -10.56 -2.95
C ILE A 102 -18.42 -10.81 -1.58
N LYS A 103 -18.25 -9.88 -0.64
CA LYS A 103 -18.90 -9.95 0.68
C LYS A 103 -20.42 -10.04 0.52
N ASP A 104 -21.01 -9.18 -0.30
CA ASP A 104 -22.45 -9.12 -0.51
C ASP A 104 -22.95 -10.40 -1.18
N GLN A 105 -22.21 -10.93 -2.16
CA GLN A 105 -22.54 -12.20 -2.80
C GLN A 105 -22.44 -13.39 -1.83
N LEU A 106 -21.43 -13.45 -0.97
CA LEU A 106 -21.37 -14.49 0.07
C LEU A 106 -22.60 -14.38 0.99
N GLY A 107 -22.95 -13.16 1.42
CA GLY A 107 -24.17 -12.91 2.19
C GLY A 107 -25.42 -13.42 1.48
N GLN A 108 -25.57 -13.14 0.19
CA GLN A 108 -26.70 -13.58 -0.62
C GLN A 108 -26.71 -15.11 -0.77
N SER A 109 -25.60 -15.73 -1.16
CA SER A 109 -25.49 -17.19 -1.31
C SER A 109 -25.78 -17.92 0.00
N ALA A 110 -25.42 -17.34 1.15
CA ALA A 110 -25.74 -17.93 2.45
C ALA A 110 -27.26 -18.06 2.70
N THR A 111 -28.11 -17.28 2.03
CA THR A 111 -29.58 -17.40 2.10
C THR A 111 -30.14 -18.57 1.28
N HIS A 112 -29.38 -19.04 0.28
CA HIS A 112 -29.74 -20.16 -0.59
C HIS A 112 -29.07 -21.47 -0.16
N LEU A 113 -28.09 -21.39 0.74
CA LEU A 113 -27.43 -22.53 1.37
C LEU A 113 -28.16 -22.95 2.64
N SER A 114 -27.81 -24.13 3.15
CA SER A 114 -28.42 -24.69 4.36
C SER A 114 -27.36 -25.28 5.29
N GLY A 115 -27.67 -25.34 6.58
CA GLY A 115 -26.83 -25.96 7.61
C GLY A 115 -25.47 -25.28 7.75
N ALA A 116 -24.42 -26.11 7.84
CA ALA A 116 -23.05 -25.65 8.06
C ALA A 116 -22.52 -24.74 6.94
N ASP A 117 -22.96 -24.96 5.69
CA ASP A 117 -22.49 -24.20 4.52
C ASP A 117 -22.96 -22.75 4.60
N ALA A 118 -24.22 -22.54 4.99
CA ALA A 118 -24.78 -21.21 5.18
C ALA A 118 -24.07 -20.47 6.33
N ALA A 119 -23.80 -21.19 7.43
CA ALA A 119 -23.05 -20.65 8.57
C ALA A 119 -21.62 -20.25 8.19
N ALA A 120 -20.87 -21.12 7.50
CA ALA A 120 -19.52 -20.82 7.06
C ALA A 120 -19.50 -19.63 6.08
N THR A 121 -20.45 -19.59 5.15
CA THR A 121 -20.57 -18.50 4.17
C THR A 121 -20.84 -17.15 4.85
N ARG A 122 -21.71 -17.10 5.87
CA ARG A 122 -21.91 -15.89 6.70
C ARG A 122 -20.66 -15.48 7.45
N ALA A 123 -19.96 -16.44 8.07
CA ALA A 123 -18.71 -16.16 8.79
C ALA A 123 -17.66 -15.52 7.87
N MET A 124 -17.51 -16.03 6.65
CA MET A 124 -16.59 -15.47 5.66
C MET A 124 -17.03 -14.08 5.19
N ALA A 125 -18.33 -13.83 5.01
CA ALA A 125 -18.84 -12.49 4.71
C ALA A 125 -18.55 -11.50 5.86
N ASN A 126 -18.79 -11.90 7.11
CA ASN A 126 -18.48 -11.07 8.29
C ASN A 126 -16.98 -10.75 8.38
N TYR A 127 -16.13 -11.76 8.18
CA TYR A 127 -14.68 -11.62 8.13
C TYR A 127 -14.24 -10.63 7.05
N LEU A 128 -14.77 -10.76 5.83
CA LEU A 128 -14.47 -9.82 4.74
C LEU A 128 -14.97 -8.41 5.03
N GLY A 129 -16.09 -8.25 5.73
CA GLY A 129 -16.56 -6.96 6.20
C GLY A 129 -15.55 -6.27 7.13
N LYS A 130 -14.92 -7.01 8.04
CA LYS A 130 -13.87 -6.47 8.93
C LYS A 130 -12.63 -6.03 8.15
N ILE A 131 -12.20 -6.82 7.17
CA ILE A 131 -11.08 -6.47 6.29
C ILE A 131 -11.41 -5.22 5.48
N GLN A 132 -12.60 -5.18 4.87
CA GLN A 132 -13.08 -4.06 4.06
C GLN A 132 -13.05 -2.73 4.84
N ALA A 133 -13.55 -2.73 6.07
CA ALA A 133 -13.56 -1.54 6.92
C ALA A 133 -12.13 -1.01 7.19
N ASN A 134 -11.18 -1.91 7.47
CA ASN A 134 -9.79 -1.52 7.73
C ASN A 134 -9.08 -1.06 6.46
N LEU A 135 -9.35 -1.67 5.31
CA LEU A 135 -8.81 -1.23 4.02
C LEU A 135 -9.35 0.16 3.63
N GLN A 136 -10.63 0.42 3.86
CA GLN A 136 -11.22 1.73 3.61
C GLN A 136 -10.60 2.82 4.50
N ASN A 137 -10.41 2.51 5.78
CA ASN A 137 -9.71 3.43 6.70
C ASN A 137 -8.28 3.71 6.23
N TYR A 138 -7.53 2.66 5.89
CA TYR A 138 -6.17 2.80 5.37
C TYR A 138 -6.11 3.62 4.07
N SER A 139 -6.99 3.35 3.10
CA SER A 139 -7.06 4.12 1.85
C SER A 139 -7.33 5.60 2.12
N THR A 140 -8.24 5.89 3.05
CA THR A 140 -8.57 7.27 3.44
C THR A 140 -7.35 8.01 4.00
N GLU A 141 -6.61 7.38 4.91
CA GLU A 141 -5.42 8.01 5.49
C GLU A 141 -4.26 8.12 4.49
N MET A 142 -4.09 7.13 3.60
CA MET A 142 -3.14 7.22 2.49
C MET A 142 -3.49 8.37 1.53
N ASP A 143 -4.77 8.56 1.20
CA ASP A 143 -5.20 9.67 0.34
C ASP A 143 -4.87 11.03 0.96
N LYS A 144 -5.07 11.20 2.28
CA LYS A 144 -4.65 12.41 3.00
C LYS A 144 -3.14 12.61 2.91
N LEU A 145 -2.34 11.56 3.13
CA LEU A 145 -0.88 11.59 3.02
C LEU A 145 -0.43 12.08 1.64
N MET A 146 -1.06 11.56 0.58
CA MET A 146 -0.76 11.91 -0.81
C MET A 146 -1.23 13.33 -1.18
N GLN A 147 -2.42 13.73 -0.74
CA GLN A 147 -2.99 15.06 -1.01
C GLN A 147 -2.19 16.16 -0.32
N ALA A 148 -1.78 15.94 0.93
CA ALA A 148 -0.94 16.87 1.69
C ALA A 148 0.51 16.91 1.18
N LYS A 149 0.90 15.99 0.29
CA LYS A 149 2.27 15.90 -0.27
C LYS A 149 3.33 15.83 0.83
N VAL A 150 3.05 15.12 1.93
CA VAL A 150 3.95 15.13 3.11
C VAL A 150 5.39 14.70 2.79
N LEU A 151 5.57 13.84 1.77
CA LEU A 151 6.87 13.33 1.32
C LEU A 151 7.64 14.29 0.40
N SER A 152 7.05 15.43 0.00
CA SER A 152 7.81 16.47 -0.72
C SER A 152 8.63 17.33 0.22
N PHE A 153 8.36 17.26 1.53
CA PHE A 153 8.97 18.10 2.57
C PHE A 153 8.96 19.58 2.20
N ASP A 154 7.85 19.99 1.58
CA ASP A 154 7.56 21.37 1.23
C ASP A 154 6.99 22.05 2.46
N ILE A 155 7.85 22.73 3.22
CA ILE A 155 7.52 23.23 4.56
C ILE A 155 7.88 24.72 4.61
N SER A 156 6.85 25.57 4.70
CA SER A 156 6.97 27.02 4.85
C SER A 156 7.04 27.48 6.30
N ASP A 157 6.45 26.72 7.21
CA ASP A 157 6.28 27.07 8.61
C ASP A 157 6.20 25.83 9.51
N ARG A 158 6.39 26.03 10.81
CA ARG A 158 6.35 24.94 11.81
C ARG A 158 4.96 24.35 12.01
N ALA A 159 3.89 25.10 11.74
CA ALA A 159 2.53 24.56 11.88
C ALA A 159 2.29 23.46 10.84
N THR A 160 2.81 23.64 9.62
CA THR A 160 2.80 22.63 8.55
C THR A 160 3.55 21.35 8.96
N ILE A 161 4.67 21.47 9.70
CA ILE A 161 5.37 20.29 10.26
C ILE A 161 4.43 19.46 11.14
N GLU A 162 3.75 20.10 12.10
CA GLU A 162 2.88 19.36 13.03
C GLU A 162 1.67 18.77 12.32
N GLN A 163 1.09 19.49 11.34
CA GLN A 163 0.03 18.96 10.50
C GLN A 163 0.49 17.70 9.74
N HIS A 164 1.67 17.74 9.11
CA HIS A 164 2.22 16.59 8.41
C HIS A 164 2.53 15.42 9.35
N ARG A 165 3.05 15.69 10.56
CA ARG A 165 3.26 14.66 11.58
C ARG A 165 1.96 13.95 11.92
N GLN A 166 0.88 14.68 12.13
CA GLN A 166 -0.41 14.08 12.46
C GLN A 166 -0.92 13.18 11.32
N ILE A 167 -0.85 13.66 10.07
CA ILE A 167 -1.26 12.86 8.89
C ILE A 167 -0.45 11.56 8.80
N ILE A 168 0.86 11.61 9.03
CA ILE A 168 1.71 10.41 8.99
C ILE A 168 1.39 9.46 10.16
N ARG A 169 1.13 9.98 11.36
CA ARG A 169 0.73 9.15 12.53
C ARG A 169 -0.59 8.43 12.28
N ASP A 170 -1.58 9.12 11.70
CA ASP A 170 -2.89 8.53 11.37
C ASP A 170 -2.74 7.44 10.30
N PHE A 171 -1.91 7.68 9.28
CA PHE A 171 -1.54 6.67 8.29
C PHE A 171 -0.88 5.44 8.91
N LEU A 172 0.14 5.63 9.77
CA LEU A 172 0.83 4.53 10.45
C LEU A 172 -0.12 3.74 11.35
N ALA A 173 -1.03 4.41 12.07
CA ALA A 173 -2.05 3.76 12.88
C ALA A 173 -3.02 2.91 12.04
N ALA A 174 -3.41 3.39 10.86
CA ALA A 174 -4.22 2.60 9.93
C ALA A 174 -3.44 1.40 9.35
N ASN A 175 -2.16 1.58 9.02
CA ASN A 175 -1.29 0.50 8.55
C ASN A 175 -1.11 -0.60 9.61
N ALA A 176 -0.92 -0.22 10.88
CA ALA A 176 -0.77 -1.15 11.99
C ALA A 176 -1.99 -2.08 12.15
N LYS A 177 -3.21 -1.57 11.94
CA LYS A 177 -4.43 -2.40 11.95
C LYS A 177 -4.45 -3.45 10.84
N LEU A 178 -3.91 -3.12 9.65
CA LEU A 178 -3.78 -4.09 8.56
C LEU A 178 -2.69 -5.13 8.85
N ILE A 179 -1.58 -4.73 9.47
CA ILE A 179 -0.55 -5.66 9.95
C ILE A 179 -1.16 -6.67 10.93
N ASP A 180 -1.92 -6.19 11.90
CA ASP A 180 -2.60 -7.02 12.90
C ASP A 180 -3.54 -8.05 12.24
N ILE A 181 -4.38 -7.61 11.29
CA ILE A 181 -5.24 -8.51 10.51
C ILE A 181 -4.45 -9.57 9.74
N LEU A 182 -3.30 -9.22 9.17
CA LEU A 182 -2.48 -10.18 8.42
C LEU A 182 -1.77 -11.18 9.33
N GLN A 183 -1.34 -10.75 10.50
CA GLN A 183 -0.69 -11.60 11.50
C GLN A 183 -1.70 -12.55 12.16
N HIS A 184 -2.88 -12.05 12.51
CA HIS A 184 -3.91 -12.76 13.25
C HIS A 184 -5.09 -13.21 12.38
N GLY A 185 -4.94 -13.16 11.05
CA GLY A 185 -6.04 -13.37 10.12
C GLY A 185 -6.72 -14.72 10.25
N GLU A 186 -5.96 -15.77 10.57
CA GLU A 186 -6.51 -17.11 10.81
C GLU A 186 -7.35 -17.16 12.09
N ASP A 187 -6.86 -16.57 13.18
CA ASP A 187 -7.58 -16.54 14.46
C ASP A 187 -8.86 -15.73 14.35
N LEU A 188 -8.81 -14.60 13.63
CA LEU A 188 -9.99 -13.80 13.31
C LEU A 188 -11.02 -14.60 12.51
N LEU A 189 -10.59 -15.33 11.47
CA LEU A 189 -11.50 -16.17 10.69
C LEU A 189 -12.06 -17.33 11.52
N ARG A 190 -11.24 -17.96 12.36
CA ARG A 190 -11.65 -19.01 13.29
C ARG A 190 -12.76 -18.50 14.23
N ALA A 191 -12.59 -17.31 14.80
CA ALA A 191 -13.58 -16.68 15.66
C ALA A 191 -14.92 -16.42 14.95
N GLU A 192 -14.88 -15.98 13.68
CA GLU A 192 -16.12 -15.83 12.88
C GLU A 192 -16.81 -17.17 12.62
N LEU A 193 -16.04 -18.21 12.28
CA LEU A 193 -16.58 -19.56 12.05
C LEU A 193 -17.21 -20.13 13.33
N GLU A 194 -16.60 -19.88 14.49
CA GLU A 194 -17.14 -20.26 15.80
C GLU A 194 -18.41 -19.49 16.15
N ALA A 195 -18.43 -18.17 15.91
CA ALA A 195 -19.58 -17.32 16.16
C ALA A 195 -20.82 -17.75 15.34
N GLU A 196 -20.61 -18.17 14.09
CA GLU A 196 -21.67 -18.73 13.24
C GLU A 196 -21.99 -20.21 13.52
N LYS A 197 -21.36 -20.81 14.54
CA LYS A 197 -21.56 -22.21 14.96
C LYS A 197 -21.25 -23.22 13.86
N VAL A 198 -20.21 -22.94 13.06
CA VAL A 198 -19.71 -23.89 12.06
C VAL A 198 -19.15 -25.13 12.78
N PRO A 199 -19.55 -26.36 12.40
CA PRO A 199 -19.04 -27.58 13.02
C PRO A 199 -17.51 -27.65 12.97
N PRO A 200 -16.83 -28.22 14.00
CA PRO A 200 -15.36 -28.23 14.09
C PRO A 200 -14.67 -28.77 12.84
N PHE A 201 -15.15 -29.88 12.28
CA PHE A 201 -14.60 -30.47 11.05
C PHE A 201 -14.60 -29.47 9.87
N ASN A 202 -15.73 -28.79 9.64
CA ASN A 202 -15.88 -27.82 8.55
C ASN A 202 -15.01 -26.58 8.77
N ARG A 203 -14.90 -26.14 10.03
CA ARG A 203 -14.04 -25.03 10.42
C ARG A 203 -12.59 -25.36 10.11
N ASP A 204 -12.11 -26.54 10.52
CA ASP A 204 -10.72 -26.94 10.31
C ASP A 204 -10.39 -27.06 8.81
N GLN A 205 -11.30 -27.59 7.99
CA GLN A 205 -11.15 -27.60 6.53
C GLN A 205 -11.10 -26.20 5.93
N THR A 206 -11.96 -25.28 6.40
CA THR A 206 -11.97 -23.89 5.94
C THR A 206 -10.66 -23.19 6.28
N LEU A 207 -10.16 -23.36 7.50
CA LEU A 207 -8.88 -22.79 7.96
C LEU A 207 -7.70 -23.38 7.18
N GLN A 208 -7.70 -24.67 6.89
CA GLN A 208 -6.67 -25.29 6.04
C GLN A 208 -6.66 -24.69 4.62
N GLY A 209 -7.84 -24.49 4.02
CA GLY A 209 -7.98 -23.83 2.72
C GLY A 209 -7.46 -22.39 2.74
N TYR A 210 -7.80 -21.64 3.79
CA TYR A 210 -7.29 -20.30 4.03
C TYR A 210 -5.76 -20.29 4.16
N GLN A 211 -5.18 -21.10 5.05
CA GLN A 211 -3.72 -21.22 5.24
C GLN A 211 -3.00 -21.52 3.92
N LYS A 212 -3.48 -22.51 3.16
CA LYS A 212 -2.89 -22.88 1.87
C LYS A 212 -2.86 -21.71 0.89
N SER A 213 -3.95 -20.94 0.80
CA SER A 213 -4.01 -19.78 -0.09
C SER A 213 -3.08 -18.64 0.36
N GLN A 214 -2.87 -18.50 1.67
CA GLN A 214 -2.08 -17.41 2.23
C GLN A 214 -0.59 -17.73 2.28
N ALA A 215 -0.20 -19.00 2.15
CA ALA A 215 1.18 -19.45 2.30
C ALA A 215 2.19 -18.64 1.46
N GLU A 216 1.85 -18.36 0.19
CA GLU A 216 2.75 -17.61 -0.70
C GLU A 216 2.52 -16.10 -0.69
N LEU A 217 1.32 -15.67 -0.30
CA LEU A 217 0.89 -14.29 -0.50
C LEU A 217 1.06 -13.45 0.79
N ARG A 218 0.84 -14.06 1.97
CA ARG A 218 1.00 -13.37 3.26
C ARG A 218 2.40 -12.78 3.46
N PRO A 219 3.52 -13.47 3.12
CA PRO A 219 4.85 -12.87 3.25
C PRO A 219 5.01 -11.60 2.40
N LEU A 220 4.46 -11.59 1.19
CA LEU A 220 4.51 -10.42 0.30
C LEU A 220 3.64 -9.28 0.82
N GLN A 221 2.44 -9.58 1.35
CA GLN A 221 1.58 -8.59 1.97
C GLN A 221 2.26 -7.94 3.19
N MET A 222 2.86 -8.76 4.06
CA MET A 222 3.60 -8.27 5.22
C MET A 222 4.76 -7.38 4.82
N ARG A 223 5.52 -7.75 3.77
CA ARG A 223 6.61 -6.92 3.24
C ARG A 223 6.12 -5.56 2.76
N VAL A 224 4.99 -5.50 2.05
CA VAL A 224 4.36 -4.22 1.65
C VAL A 224 4.03 -3.38 2.88
N ARG A 225 3.39 -3.97 3.91
CA ARG A 225 3.04 -3.22 5.14
C ARG A 225 4.26 -2.72 5.92
N GLN A 226 5.35 -3.50 5.95
CA GLN A 226 6.61 -3.12 6.57
C GLN A 226 7.31 -1.97 5.83
N CYS A 227 7.19 -1.95 4.49
CA CYS A 227 7.66 -0.81 3.69
C CYS A 227 6.85 0.46 4.02
N ASP A 228 5.52 0.34 4.12
CA ASP A 228 4.64 1.45 4.53
C ASP A 228 5.02 1.98 5.93
N GLN A 229 5.31 1.08 6.88
CA GLN A 229 5.79 1.44 8.21
C GLN A 229 7.12 2.21 8.15
N THR A 230 8.11 1.65 7.43
CA THR A 230 9.45 2.25 7.29
C THR A 230 9.37 3.63 6.64
N LEU A 231 8.50 3.80 5.64
CA LEU A 231 8.27 5.06 4.97
C LEU A 231 7.70 6.11 5.94
N GLY A 232 6.65 5.77 6.68
CA GLY A 232 6.03 6.72 7.61
C GLY A 232 6.97 7.11 8.77
N GLU A 233 7.68 6.13 9.36
CA GLU A 233 8.67 6.39 10.41
C GLU A 233 9.82 7.27 9.92
N SER A 234 10.34 6.99 8.71
CA SER A 234 11.41 7.79 8.12
C SER A 234 10.94 9.21 7.78
N ALA A 235 9.69 9.37 7.33
CA ALA A 235 9.11 10.68 7.06
C ALA A 235 8.93 11.50 8.35
N LEU A 236 8.48 10.89 9.45
CA LEU A 236 8.44 11.55 10.77
C LEU A 236 9.83 11.98 11.21
N ALA A 237 10.84 11.12 11.07
CA ALA A 237 12.22 11.47 11.42
C ALA A 237 12.76 12.64 10.58
N VAL A 238 12.37 12.76 9.30
CA VAL A 238 12.70 13.95 8.48
C VAL A 238 12.05 15.20 9.07
N LEU A 239 10.76 15.15 9.39
CA LEU A 239 10.04 16.28 9.98
C LEU A 239 10.67 16.73 11.31
N ASP A 240 11.07 15.78 12.16
CA ASP A 240 11.76 16.05 13.42
C ASP A 240 13.14 16.67 13.21
N LEU A 241 13.89 16.20 12.20
CA LEU A 241 15.18 16.78 11.84
C LEU A 241 15.03 18.24 11.35
N LEU A 242 14.01 18.52 10.54
CA LEU A 242 13.73 19.86 10.01
C LEU A 242 13.28 20.83 11.11
N ASP A 243 12.42 20.39 12.02
CA ASP A 243 11.94 21.21 13.16
C ASP A 243 13.07 21.51 14.15
N LYS A 244 13.88 20.50 14.50
CA LYS A 244 15.04 20.66 15.39
C LYS A 244 16.07 21.65 14.83
N ASN A 245 16.22 21.70 13.51
CA ASN A 245 17.16 22.57 12.82
C ASN A 245 16.47 23.77 12.13
N TRP A 246 15.31 24.19 12.63
CA TRP A 246 14.57 25.31 12.05
C TRP A 246 15.44 26.58 11.94
N GLY A 247 15.40 27.23 10.78
CA GLY A 247 16.22 28.40 10.46
C GLY A 247 17.69 28.08 10.12
N LYS A 248 18.09 26.80 10.20
CA LYS A 248 19.41 26.31 9.76
C LYS A 248 19.37 25.55 8.43
N TRP A 249 18.25 25.63 7.75
CA TRP A 249 18.06 25.17 6.39
C TRP A 249 17.19 26.18 5.65
N GLU A 250 17.35 26.22 4.34
CA GLU A 250 16.54 27.02 3.44
C GLU A 250 16.12 26.19 2.23
N ARG A 251 14.97 26.51 1.65
CA ARG A 251 14.55 25.90 0.40
C ARG A 251 15.03 26.75 -0.77
N ASN A 252 15.67 26.11 -1.74
CA ASN A 252 15.97 26.74 -3.01
C ASN A 252 14.71 26.70 -3.89
N GLU A 253 14.07 27.84 -4.11
CA GLU A 253 12.81 27.95 -4.88
C GLU A 253 12.93 27.39 -6.32
N ALA A 254 14.08 27.57 -6.97
CA ALA A 254 14.27 27.14 -8.35
C ALA A 254 14.34 25.61 -8.51
N SER A 255 14.96 24.93 -7.54
CA SER A 255 15.18 23.48 -7.57
C SER A 255 14.25 22.69 -6.65
N GLY A 256 13.55 23.38 -5.74
CA GLY A 256 12.76 22.79 -4.65
C GLY A 256 13.60 22.06 -3.58
N ARG A 257 14.93 22.11 -3.67
CA ARG A 257 15.85 21.38 -2.78
C ARG A 257 16.06 22.12 -1.46
N LEU A 258 16.22 21.36 -0.38
CA LEU A 258 16.64 21.90 0.91
C LEU A 258 18.17 22.04 0.95
N ARG A 259 18.65 23.20 1.39
CA ARG A 259 20.05 23.48 1.66
C ARG A 259 20.23 23.60 3.18
N PHE A 260 21.12 22.82 3.75
CA PHE A 260 21.43 22.85 5.18
C PHE A 260 22.72 23.64 5.43
N GLN A 261 22.83 24.26 6.60
CA GLN A 261 24.03 25.01 7.00
C GLN A 261 25.16 24.09 7.50
N ASP A 262 24.84 22.86 7.90
CA ASP A 262 25.81 21.88 8.40
C ASP A 262 25.73 20.52 7.67
N ASP A 263 26.89 19.93 7.42
CA ASP A 263 27.03 18.68 6.66
C ASP A 263 26.43 17.46 7.39
N ALA A 264 26.44 17.47 8.73
CA ALA A 264 25.91 16.37 9.53
C ALA A 264 24.39 16.25 9.40
N THR A 265 23.66 17.38 9.44
CA THR A 265 22.22 17.44 9.22
C THR A 265 21.88 17.08 7.78
N LEU A 266 22.63 17.58 6.79
CA LEU A 266 22.46 17.18 5.39
C LEU A 266 22.62 15.67 5.20
N SER A 267 23.67 15.07 5.80
CA SER A 267 23.89 13.62 5.73
C SER A 267 22.72 12.85 6.34
N SER A 268 22.25 13.27 7.52
CA SER A 268 21.12 12.63 8.21
C SER A 268 19.84 12.71 7.38
N PHE A 269 19.56 13.87 6.78
CA PHE A 269 18.44 14.07 5.87
C PHE A 269 18.52 13.12 4.66
N ASN A 270 19.69 13.07 4.01
CA ASN A 270 19.92 12.22 2.84
C ASN A 270 19.72 10.74 3.15
N ASP A 271 20.18 10.27 4.32
CA ASP A 271 20.02 8.87 4.72
C ASP A 271 18.55 8.51 4.97
N LEU A 272 17.78 9.42 5.56
CA LEU A 272 16.33 9.24 5.73
C LEU A 272 15.60 9.22 4.39
N VAL A 273 15.93 10.13 3.47
CA VAL A 273 15.35 10.15 2.12
C VAL A 273 15.69 8.86 1.35
N LYS A 274 16.93 8.36 1.44
CA LYS A 274 17.31 7.07 0.85
C LYS A 274 16.50 5.91 1.44
N LYS A 275 16.24 5.90 2.75
CA LYS A 275 15.38 4.88 3.38
C LYS A 275 13.95 4.91 2.84
N ILE A 276 13.37 6.10 2.68
CA ILE A 276 12.04 6.26 2.06
C ILE A 276 12.03 5.71 0.63
N GLN A 277 13.04 6.05 -0.17
CA GLN A 277 13.17 5.57 -1.55
C GLN A 277 13.34 4.04 -1.63
N ALA A 278 14.17 3.47 -0.75
CA ALA A 278 14.39 2.03 -0.68
C ALA A 278 13.11 1.30 -0.28
N ALA A 279 12.37 1.79 0.72
CA ALA A 279 11.09 1.23 1.12
C ALA A 279 10.06 1.27 -0.02
N ALA A 280 9.96 2.39 -0.74
CA ALA A 280 9.05 2.52 -1.88
C ALA A 280 9.40 1.55 -3.03
N ALA A 281 10.68 1.40 -3.36
CA ALA A 281 11.14 0.46 -4.39
C ALA A 281 10.88 -1.00 -3.98
N ASP A 282 11.10 -1.32 -2.70
CA ASP A 282 10.87 -2.67 -2.17
C ASP A 282 9.39 -3.04 -2.14
N GLN A 283 8.55 -2.07 -1.77
CA GLN A 283 7.10 -2.18 -1.83
C GLN A 283 6.64 -2.51 -3.25
N GLU A 284 7.07 -1.71 -4.24
CA GLU A 284 6.70 -1.91 -5.65
C GLU A 284 7.13 -3.29 -6.17
N LYS A 285 8.31 -3.77 -5.77
CA LYS A 285 8.78 -5.13 -6.08
C LYS A 285 7.85 -6.19 -5.48
N ALA A 286 7.51 -6.10 -4.20
CA ALA A 286 6.62 -7.04 -3.52
C ALA A 286 5.21 -7.05 -4.13
N GLN A 287 4.70 -5.88 -4.52
CA GLN A 287 3.43 -5.74 -5.22
C GLN A 287 3.45 -6.46 -6.58
N ARG A 288 4.50 -6.27 -7.39
CA ARG A 288 4.67 -6.98 -8.67
C ARG A 288 4.72 -8.50 -8.50
N GLU A 289 5.48 -8.98 -7.52
CA GLU A 289 5.56 -10.41 -7.18
C GLU A 289 4.18 -10.97 -6.81
N MET A 290 3.38 -10.20 -6.07
CA MET A 290 2.03 -10.61 -5.68
C MET A 290 1.07 -10.65 -6.87
N ILE A 291 1.11 -9.65 -7.77
CA ILE A 291 0.32 -9.65 -9.02
C ILE A 291 0.65 -10.88 -9.86
N ALA A 292 1.94 -11.20 -10.00
CA ALA A 292 2.40 -12.37 -10.77
C ALA A 292 1.88 -13.70 -10.19
N LYS A 293 1.72 -13.79 -8.87
CA LYS A 293 1.15 -14.97 -8.20
C LYS A 293 -0.37 -15.06 -8.31
N VAL A 294 -1.09 -13.94 -8.41
CA VAL A 294 -2.55 -13.96 -8.47
C VAL A 294 -3.10 -14.08 -9.89
N LYS A 295 -2.43 -13.48 -10.88
CA LYS A 295 -2.87 -13.65 -12.27
C LYS A 295 -2.74 -15.14 -12.64
N PRO A 296 -3.83 -15.81 -13.08
CA PRO A 296 -3.72 -17.18 -13.55
C PRO A 296 -2.68 -17.19 -14.68
N THR A 297 -1.62 -17.99 -14.52
CA THR A 297 -0.70 -18.27 -15.63
C THR A 297 -1.57 -18.82 -16.73
N GLY A 298 -1.80 -18.02 -17.78
CA GLY A 298 -2.71 -18.37 -18.86
C GLY A 298 -2.43 -19.79 -19.31
N GLY A 299 -3.42 -20.67 -19.15
CA GLY A 299 -3.45 -21.91 -19.90
C GLY A 299 -3.55 -21.53 -21.36
N HIS A 300 -2.41 -21.58 -22.04
CA HIS A 300 -2.36 -21.73 -23.49
C HIS A 300 -2.95 -23.08 -23.88
#